data_AF-A0A8J3KFW8-F1
#
_entry.id   AF-A0A8J3KFW8-F1
#
_cell.length_a   1.000
_cell.length_b   1.000
_cell.length_c   1.000
_cell.angle_alpha   90.00
_cell.angle_beta   90.00
_cell.angle_gamma   90.00
#
_symmetry.space_group_name_H-M   'P 1'
#
loop_
_entity.id
_entity.type
_entity.pdbx_description
1 polymer ?
#
loop_
_entity_poly.entity_id
_entity_poly.type
_entity_poly.pdbx_seq_one_letter_code
_entity_poly.pdbx_strand_id
1 'polypeptide(L)'
;MRFSRAVIAAACVSLLSLSACSSGPDDSQDPAYQGAYLYGTDGNMANEFGAIFKEQPGLLNGMKGTMPLTELDDSFLQRLRSVKPGLKDLLFAGEAYDAVVISALAAQQAGSTEPAQIARYINAVTVGGTICRSIKQCLALAEDGKAISYRGVTVRYGFAEAGEPATTSYGTVHFDSANQLDSGKTEYLGTGNERDVTAQKPPAPVKGGATDKQLIFGGLLPKTGALAYTTPPMEAGALLAISEVNAAGGVLGKPVKWIDGDDGTSPTKAKATIESHHAAGVQVLIGPGASGVALASLPDSIKYGMVMFSPCNTSPDLTGYEDKGLYFRTAPSDVLQARALADVMLRDGLQKIAIVTHSDNYGKKLAEGVTKELVKAGVSEVAVQTYVYQITDGGEVKDEGELARIANQVVPTQPDGVLVIGYSESAGAIKALAAAGASIRH
;
A
#
# COMPACT_ATOMS: atom_id res chain seq x y z
N MET A 1 64.33 30.88 -43.61
CA MET A 1 64.64 31.96 -42.65
C MET A 1 63.91 31.66 -41.36
N ARG A 2 64.58 31.04 -40.38
CA ARG A 2 65.15 31.68 -39.15
C ARG A 2 64.08 32.31 -38.23
N PHE A 3 63.89 31.66 -37.07
CA PHE A 3 63.77 32.16 -35.67
C PHE A 3 62.98 33.47 -35.43
N SER A 4 62.07 33.59 -34.45
CA SER A 4 62.28 33.36 -33.02
C SER A 4 60.96 33.43 -32.23
N ARG A 5 60.92 32.67 -31.13
CA ARG A 5 60.06 32.91 -29.95
C ARG A 5 60.50 34.19 -29.23
N ALA A 6 59.57 34.97 -28.70
CA ALA A 6 59.83 35.90 -27.61
C ALA A 6 58.66 35.88 -26.61
N VAL A 7 58.99 35.41 -25.41
CA VAL A 7 58.22 35.47 -24.18
C VAL A 7 58.44 36.86 -23.56
N ILE A 8 57.38 37.53 -23.12
CA ILE A 8 57.47 38.64 -22.16
C ILE A 8 56.49 38.34 -21.02
N ALA A 9 57.02 38.32 -19.80
CA ALA A 9 56.31 38.10 -18.56
C ALA A 9 56.04 39.44 -17.83
N ALA A 10 54.85 39.49 -17.21
CA ALA A 10 54.45 40.14 -15.95
C ALA A 10 54.76 41.63 -15.68
N ALA A 11 53.71 42.41 -15.36
CA ALA A 11 53.53 42.99 -14.01
C ALA A 11 52.14 43.67 -13.82
N CYS A 12 51.56 43.38 -12.66
CA CYS A 12 50.39 43.91 -11.94
C CYS A 12 49.89 45.33 -12.24
N VAL A 13 48.55 45.48 -12.33
CA VAL A 13 47.80 46.48 -11.55
C VAL A 13 46.50 45.82 -11.04
N SER A 14 46.40 45.77 -9.72
CA SER A 14 45.22 45.40 -8.95
C SER A 14 44.19 46.53 -8.96
N LEU A 15 42.95 46.20 -9.36
CA LEU A 15 41.76 47.00 -9.04
C LEU A 15 40.78 46.10 -8.28
N LEU A 16 40.93 46.13 -6.96
CA LEU A 16 39.92 45.70 -6.00
C LEU A 16 38.74 46.66 -6.09
N SER A 17 37.66 46.26 -6.76
CA SER A 17 36.34 46.86 -6.51
C SER A 17 35.69 46.13 -5.35
N LEU A 18 35.71 46.79 -4.19
CA LEU A 18 34.86 46.48 -3.05
C LEU A 18 33.39 46.49 -3.50
N SER A 19 32.76 45.32 -3.58
CA SER A 19 31.32 45.18 -3.48
C SER A 19 31.00 44.64 -2.08
N ALA A 20 30.81 45.56 -1.15
CA ALA A 20 30.10 45.28 0.08
C ALA A 20 28.60 45.48 -0.18
N CYS A 21 27.80 44.67 0.54
CA CYS A 21 26.35 44.75 0.75
C CYS A 21 25.46 44.00 -0.27
N SER A 22 25.09 42.78 0.10
CA SER A 22 23.69 42.39 0.42
C SER A 22 23.51 40.88 0.28
N SER A 23 23.69 40.14 1.36
CA SER A 23 23.15 38.79 1.51
C SER A 23 21.63 38.88 1.65
N GLY A 24 20.94 38.92 0.51
CA GLY A 24 19.52 38.56 0.39
C GLY A 24 19.39 37.10 -0.02
N PRO A 25 18.22 36.46 0.18
CA PRO A 25 17.99 35.12 -0.36
C PRO A 25 18.15 35.17 -1.89
N ASP A 26 18.86 34.19 -2.42
CA ASP A 26 19.12 34.01 -3.84
C ASP A 26 17.78 33.64 -4.53
N ASP A 27 17.02 34.65 -4.94
CA ASP A 27 15.79 34.52 -5.76
C ASP A 27 16.15 34.22 -7.24
N SER A 28 17.13 33.36 -7.49
CA SER A 28 17.45 32.88 -8.84
C SER A 28 16.52 31.73 -9.24
N GLN A 29 15.21 31.99 -9.29
CA GLN A 29 14.29 31.06 -9.94
C GLN A 29 14.57 31.02 -11.44
N ASP A 30 14.72 29.83 -12.03
CA ASP A 30 14.76 29.68 -13.48
C ASP A 30 13.44 30.23 -14.07
N PRO A 31 13.47 31.28 -14.91
CA PRO A 31 12.26 31.86 -15.51
C PRO A 31 11.52 30.89 -16.45
N ALA A 32 12.11 29.73 -16.79
CA ALA A 32 11.46 28.66 -17.54
C ALA A 32 10.73 27.62 -16.66
N TYR A 33 10.85 27.69 -15.33
CA TYR A 33 10.24 26.73 -14.42
C TYR A 33 8.71 26.84 -14.42
N GLN A 34 8.03 25.75 -14.79
CA GLN A 34 6.56 25.71 -14.92
C GLN A 34 5.84 25.23 -13.64
N GLY A 35 6.59 25.00 -12.56
CA GLY A 35 6.07 24.36 -11.35
C GLY A 35 6.19 22.84 -11.37
N ALA A 36 6.11 22.25 -10.19
CA ALA A 36 6.20 20.82 -9.95
C ALA A 36 4.85 20.15 -10.12
N TYR A 37 4.81 18.99 -10.75
CA TYR A 37 3.69 18.06 -10.61
C TYR A 37 3.68 17.45 -9.20
N LEU A 38 2.48 17.17 -8.67
CA LEU A 38 2.32 16.51 -7.39
C LEU A 38 1.93 15.04 -7.60
N TYR A 39 2.63 14.12 -6.93
CA TYR A 39 2.36 12.69 -6.96
C TYR A 39 2.11 12.12 -5.57
N GLY A 40 1.29 11.07 -5.50
CA GLY A 40 0.98 10.33 -4.28
C GLY A 40 0.94 8.81 -4.46
N THR A 41 0.61 8.13 -3.38
CA THR A 41 0.55 6.68 -3.24
C THR A 41 -0.77 6.26 -2.59
N ASP A 42 -1.02 4.97 -2.47
CA ASP A 42 -2.22 4.42 -1.83
C ASP A 42 -2.49 4.94 -0.42
N GLY A 43 -1.47 5.36 0.33
CA GLY A 43 -1.65 5.99 1.63
C GLY A 43 -2.28 7.40 1.60
N ASN A 44 -2.30 8.09 0.46
CA ASN A 44 -2.84 9.45 0.32
C ASN A 44 -3.69 9.71 -0.93
N MET A 45 -3.97 8.68 -1.74
CA MET A 45 -4.90 8.76 -2.86
C MET A 45 -6.31 8.27 -2.48
N ALA A 46 -6.99 8.99 -1.57
CA ALA A 46 -8.36 8.72 -1.11
C ALA A 46 -9.20 10.01 -0.97
N ASN A 47 -10.53 9.93 -1.01
CA ASN A 47 -11.36 11.13 -0.87
C ASN A 47 -11.29 11.70 0.55
N GLU A 48 -11.13 10.86 1.58
CA GLU A 48 -10.91 11.33 2.95
C GLU A 48 -9.60 12.13 3.08
N PHE A 49 -8.57 11.79 2.29
CA PHE A 49 -7.34 12.59 2.22
C PHE A 49 -7.62 13.96 1.62
N GLY A 50 -8.33 14.02 0.49
CA GLY A 50 -8.75 15.27 -0.14
C GLY A 50 -9.57 16.18 0.78
N ALA A 51 -10.40 15.60 1.65
CA ALA A 51 -11.20 16.33 2.63
C ALA A 51 -10.36 17.11 3.66
N ILE A 52 -9.10 16.73 3.90
CA ILE A 52 -8.14 17.45 4.76
C ILE A 52 -7.81 18.86 4.19
N PHE A 53 -8.05 19.06 2.90
CA PHE A 53 -7.79 20.30 2.15
C PHE A 53 -9.04 21.14 1.89
N LYS A 54 -10.13 20.93 2.63
CA LYS A 54 -11.38 21.70 2.46
C LYS A 54 -11.22 23.22 2.56
N GLU A 55 -10.24 23.70 3.34
CA GLU A 55 -9.92 25.13 3.50
C GLU A 55 -8.89 25.62 2.45
N GLN A 56 -8.43 24.74 1.57
CA GLN A 56 -7.42 24.98 0.52
C GLN A 56 -7.92 24.35 -0.80
N PRO A 57 -9.07 24.81 -1.33
CA PRO A 57 -9.66 24.22 -2.52
C PRO A 57 -8.70 24.30 -3.71
N GLY A 58 -8.61 23.20 -4.46
CA GLY A 58 -7.75 23.10 -5.63
C GLY A 58 -6.26 22.83 -5.34
N LEU A 59 -5.83 22.78 -4.08
CA LEU A 59 -4.41 22.52 -3.77
C LEU A 59 -3.94 21.15 -4.29
N LEU A 60 -4.84 20.16 -4.34
CA LEU A 60 -4.54 18.84 -4.91
C LEU A 60 -4.92 18.74 -6.39
N ASN A 61 -5.45 19.79 -7.02
CA ASN A 61 -5.91 19.69 -8.40
C ASN A 61 -4.78 19.23 -9.32
N GLY A 62 -5.02 18.18 -10.09
CA GLY A 62 -4.01 17.60 -10.98
C GLY A 62 -3.01 16.66 -10.30
N MET A 63 -3.04 16.52 -8.97
CA MET A 63 -2.23 15.52 -8.26
C MET A 63 -2.61 14.12 -8.73
N LYS A 64 -1.60 13.35 -9.13
CA LYS A 64 -1.75 11.98 -9.63
C LYS A 64 -1.19 11.00 -8.60
N GLY A 65 -1.61 9.75 -8.65
CA GLY A 65 -0.97 8.73 -7.83
C GLY A 65 -1.42 7.35 -8.22
N THR A 66 -0.82 6.35 -7.59
CA THR A 66 -1.18 4.95 -7.80
C THR A 66 -1.65 4.32 -6.50
N MET A 67 -2.67 3.48 -6.59
CA MET A 67 -3.11 2.64 -5.48
C MET A 67 -3.53 1.25 -5.94
N PRO A 68 -3.43 0.20 -5.09
CA PRO A 68 -4.09 -1.07 -5.36
C PRO A 68 -5.56 -0.81 -5.68
N LEU A 69 -5.95 -1.14 -6.92
CA LEU A 69 -7.31 -0.90 -7.37
C LEU A 69 -7.68 -1.92 -8.42
N THR A 70 -8.58 -2.80 -8.02
CA THR A 70 -9.27 -3.68 -8.94
C THR A 70 -10.62 -3.06 -9.29
N GLU A 71 -11.01 -3.10 -10.55
CA GLU A 71 -12.37 -2.73 -10.94
C GLU A 71 -13.37 -3.69 -10.27
N LEU A 72 -14.17 -3.13 -9.37
CA LEU A 72 -15.18 -3.85 -8.61
C LEU A 72 -16.51 -3.78 -9.35
N ASP A 73 -17.16 -4.93 -9.54
CA ASP A 73 -18.46 -4.97 -10.20
C ASP A 73 -19.58 -4.40 -9.32
N ASP A 74 -20.64 -3.89 -9.96
CA ASP A 74 -21.79 -3.28 -9.28
C ASP A 74 -22.46 -4.22 -8.27
N SER A 75 -22.42 -5.54 -8.52
CA SER A 75 -22.99 -6.53 -7.61
C SER A 75 -22.21 -6.59 -6.31
N PHE A 76 -20.87 -6.62 -6.35
CA PHE A 76 -20.04 -6.54 -5.16
C PHE A 76 -20.22 -5.21 -4.42
N LEU A 77 -20.30 -4.09 -5.14
CA LEU A 77 -20.55 -2.77 -4.53
C LEU A 77 -21.89 -2.72 -3.79
N GLN A 78 -22.95 -3.28 -4.38
CA GLN A 78 -24.26 -3.38 -3.72
C GLN A 78 -24.20 -4.25 -2.46
N ARG A 79 -23.50 -5.38 -2.51
CA ARG A 79 -23.32 -6.27 -1.36
C ARG A 79 -22.52 -5.60 -0.24
N LEU A 80 -21.43 -4.89 -0.55
CA LEU A 80 -20.69 -4.10 0.45
C LEU A 80 -21.58 -3.06 1.13
N ARG A 81 -22.37 -2.31 0.34
CA ARG A 81 -23.29 -1.29 0.86
C ARG A 81 -24.45 -1.87 1.67
N SER A 82 -24.79 -3.15 1.47
CA SER A 82 -25.76 -3.84 2.31
C SER A 82 -25.24 -4.11 3.73
N VAL A 83 -23.92 -4.28 3.88
CA VAL A 83 -23.25 -4.43 5.19
C VAL A 83 -22.97 -3.07 5.81
N LYS A 84 -22.51 -2.10 5.01
CA LYS A 84 -22.18 -0.75 5.47
C LYS A 84 -22.85 0.31 4.58
N PRO A 85 -24.09 0.71 4.89
CA PRO A 85 -24.76 1.79 4.17
C PRO A 85 -23.94 3.08 4.24
N GLY A 86 -23.78 3.76 3.10
CA GLY A 86 -23.03 5.01 3.02
C GLY A 86 -21.51 4.86 2.84
N LEU A 87 -21.01 3.63 2.60
CA LEU A 87 -19.61 3.42 2.20
C LEU A 87 -19.33 4.13 0.86
N LYS A 88 -18.41 5.10 0.90
CA LYS A 88 -17.98 5.89 -0.26
C LYS A 88 -16.67 5.36 -0.83
N ASP A 89 -15.67 5.25 0.03
CA ASP A 89 -14.35 4.78 -0.34
C ASP A 89 -14.27 3.25 -0.20
N LEU A 90 -13.50 2.62 -1.09
CA LEU A 90 -13.49 1.17 -1.31
C LEU A 90 -12.11 0.54 -1.15
N LEU A 91 -11.12 1.35 -0.75
CA LEU A 91 -9.73 0.97 -0.61
C LEU A 91 -9.63 -0.26 0.32
N PHE A 92 -9.00 -1.33 -0.18
CA PHE A 92 -8.80 -2.61 0.51
C PHE A 92 -10.07 -3.41 0.89
N ALA A 93 -11.27 -3.00 0.46
CA ALA A 93 -12.50 -3.73 0.75
C ALA A 93 -12.51 -5.14 0.09
N GLY A 94 -12.09 -5.22 -1.17
CA GLY A 94 -12.02 -6.49 -1.90
C GLY A 94 -10.93 -7.40 -1.36
N GLU A 95 -9.80 -6.83 -0.98
CA GLU A 95 -8.66 -7.51 -0.39
C GLU A 95 -9.02 -8.12 0.97
N ALA A 96 -9.74 -7.37 1.82
CA ALA A 96 -10.22 -7.88 3.11
C ALA A 96 -11.26 -8.98 2.94
N TYR A 97 -12.16 -8.84 1.96
CA TYR A 97 -13.13 -9.88 1.60
C TYR A 97 -12.41 -11.17 1.16
N ASP A 98 -11.47 -11.06 0.20
CA ASP A 98 -10.75 -12.23 -0.32
C ASP A 98 -9.86 -12.89 0.73
N ALA A 99 -9.25 -12.14 1.64
CA ALA A 99 -8.45 -12.72 2.74
C ALA A 99 -9.29 -13.66 3.61
N VAL A 100 -10.50 -13.23 4.00
CA VAL A 100 -11.45 -14.07 4.78
C VAL A 100 -11.90 -15.28 3.98
N VAL A 101 -12.29 -15.09 2.71
CA VAL A 101 -12.77 -16.20 1.86
C VAL A 101 -11.68 -17.24 1.63
N ILE A 102 -10.48 -16.82 1.27
CA ILE A 102 -9.34 -17.71 1.04
C ILE A 102 -9.02 -18.52 2.29
N SER A 103 -8.98 -17.90 3.47
CA SER A 103 -8.76 -18.61 4.72
C SER A 103 -9.86 -19.62 5.05
N ALA A 104 -11.14 -19.27 4.83
CA ALA A 104 -12.26 -20.17 5.04
C ALA A 104 -12.17 -21.40 4.12
N LEU A 105 -11.87 -21.18 2.84
CA LEU A 105 -11.67 -22.23 1.85
C LEU A 105 -10.44 -23.11 2.17
N ALA A 106 -9.36 -22.49 2.66
CA ALA A 106 -8.15 -23.19 3.04
C ALA A 106 -8.39 -24.11 4.23
N ALA A 107 -9.12 -23.64 5.25
CA ALA A 107 -9.56 -24.46 6.38
C ALA A 107 -10.46 -25.62 5.92
N GLN A 108 -11.39 -25.36 5.00
CA GLN A 108 -12.27 -26.39 4.44
C GLN A 108 -11.47 -27.47 3.70
N GLN A 109 -10.55 -27.10 2.80
CA GLN A 109 -9.72 -28.07 2.08
C GLN A 109 -8.70 -28.77 2.97
N ALA A 110 -8.24 -28.13 4.04
CA ALA A 110 -7.39 -28.74 5.04
C ALA A 110 -8.12 -29.76 5.92
N GLY A 111 -9.47 -29.69 5.98
CA GLY A 111 -10.24 -30.47 6.96
C GLY A 111 -9.93 -30.07 8.41
N SER A 112 -9.44 -28.84 8.63
CA SER A 112 -8.88 -28.42 9.91
C SER A 112 -9.01 -26.91 10.13
N THR A 113 -9.23 -26.52 11.39
CA THR A 113 -9.13 -25.12 11.84
C THR A 113 -7.76 -24.80 12.45
N GLU A 114 -6.82 -25.74 12.47
CA GLU A 114 -5.47 -25.49 13.03
C GLU A 114 -4.70 -24.53 12.11
N PRO A 115 -4.17 -23.40 12.61
CA PRO A 115 -3.55 -22.37 11.77
C PRO A 115 -2.45 -22.89 10.83
N ALA A 116 -1.57 -23.76 11.33
CA ALA A 116 -0.49 -24.35 10.53
C ALA A 116 -1.02 -25.25 9.39
N GLN A 117 -2.21 -25.85 9.54
CA GLN A 117 -2.84 -26.58 8.44
C GLN A 117 -3.51 -25.61 7.47
N ILE A 118 -4.23 -24.59 7.95
CA ILE A 118 -4.84 -23.55 7.11
C ILE A 118 -3.78 -22.91 6.21
N ALA A 119 -2.67 -22.47 6.79
CA ALA A 119 -1.55 -21.85 6.09
C ALA A 119 -1.07 -22.63 4.86
N ARG A 120 -0.93 -23.97 5.00
CA ARG A 120 -0.48 -24.84 3.91
C ARG A 120 -1.44 -24.87 2.71
N TYR A 121 -2.70 -24.50 2.92
CA TYR A 121 -3.73 -24.48 1.88
C TYR A 121 -4.05 -23.08 1.34
N ILE A 122 -3.53 -22.00 1.92
CA ILE A 122 -3.85 -20.63 1.46
C ILE A 122 -3.44 -20.43 0.00
N ASN A 123 -2.21 -20.77 -0.39
CA ASN A 123 -1.81 -20.70 -1.79
C ASN A 123 -2.58 -21.73 -2.63
N ALA A 124 -2.76 -22.94 -2.09
CA ALA A 124 -3.37 -24.09 -2.76
C ALA A 124 -4.80 -23.80 -3.26
N VAL A 125 -5.62 -23.11 -2.47
CA VAL A 125 -7.00 -22.81 -2.87
C VAL A 125 -7.10 -21.81 -4.01
N THR A 126 -5.99 -21.19 -4.42
CA THR A 126 -5.96 -20.18 -5.50
C THR A 126 -5.39 -20.73 -6.81
N VAL A 127 -4.90 -21.98 -6.86
CA VAL A 127 -4.19 -22.54 -8.02
C VAL A 127 -4.50 -24.01 -8.28
N GLY A 128 -4.24 -24.49 -9.50
CA GLY A 128 -4.16 -25.93 -9.83
C GLY A 128 -5.48 -26.74 -9.76
N GLY A 129 -6.56 -26.19 -9.20
CA GLY A 129 -7.85 -26.86 -9.06
C GLY A 129 -8.93 -26.37 -10.03
N THR A 130 -10.16 -26.81 -9.76
CA THR A 130 -11.36 -26.37 -10.50
C THR A 130 -11.65 -24.90 -10.20
N ILE A 131 -11.73 -24.08 -11.25
CA ILE A 131 -12.03 -22.65 -11.10
C ILE A 131 -13.43 -22.47 -10.51
N CYS A 132 -13.52 -21.68 -9.43
CA CYS A 132 -14.77 -21.31 -8.79
C CYS A 132 -14.71 -19.83 -8.37
N ARG A 133 -15.86 -19.15 -8.35
CA ARG A 133 -15.94 -17.70 -8.09
C ARG A 133 -16.84 -17.31 -6.92
N SER A 134 -17.90 -18.08 -6.69
CA SER A 134 -18.79 -17.84 -5.54
C SER A 134 -18.38 -18.71 -4.36
N ILE A 135 -18.50 -18.18 -3.14
CA ILE A 135 -18.22 -18.90 -1.90
C ILE A 135 -18.98 -20.22 -1.86
N LYS A 136 -20.28 -20.20 -2.17
CA LYS A 136 -21.13 -21.40 -2.21
C LYS A 136 -20.61 -22.48 -3.16
N GLN A 137 -20.20 -22.09 -4.37
CA GLN A 137 -19.64 -23.04 -5.34
C GLN A 137 -18.30 -23.60 -4.86
N CYS A 138 -17.42 -22.73 -4.35
CA CYS A 138 -16.09 -23.13 -3.90
C CYS A 138 -16.14 -24.06 -2.69
N LEU A 139 -16.98 -23.76 -1.69
CA LEU A 139 -17.19 -24.61 -0.52
C LEU A 139 -17.75 -25.98 -0.92
N ALA A 140 -18.77 -26.04 -1.78
CA ALA A 140 -19.33 -27.31 -2.23
C ALA A 140 -18.28 -28.19 -2.95
N LEU A 141 -17.41 -27.60 -3.78
CA LEU A 141 -16.30 -28.33 -4.41
C LEU A 141 -15.28 -28.81 -3.38
N ALA A 142 -14.94 -27.97 -2.40
CA ALA A 142 -13.98 -28.31 -1.35
C ALA A 142 -14.52 -29.41 -0.41
N GLU A 143 -15.80 -29.37 -0.05
CA GLU A 143 -16.50 -30.41 0.72
C GLU A 143 -16.50 -31.77 -0.01
N ASP A 144 -16.63 -31.76 -1.33
CA ASP A 144 -16.50 -32.95 -2.17
C ASP A 144 -15.06 -33.51 -2.24
N GLY A 145 -14.09 -32.83 -1.62
CA GLY A 145 -12.67 -33.18 -1.69
C GLY A 145 -12.03 -32.83 -3.04
N LYS A 146 -12.62 -31.92 -3.82
CA LYS A 146 -12.06 -31.46 -5.08
C LYS A 146 -11.08 -30.31 -4.84
N ALA A 147 -9.98 -30.33 -5.57
CA ALA A 147 -9.08 -29.19 -5.61
C ALA A 147 -9.80 -28.01 -6.27
N ILE A 148 -9.67 -26.81 -5.70
CA ILE A 148 -10.31 -25.59 -6.20
C ILE A 148 -9.23 -24.59 -6.60
N SER A 149 -9.62 -23.66 -7.46
CA SER A 149 -8.83 -22.51 -7.85
C SER A 149 -9.75 -21.29 -7.76
N TYR A 150 -9.87 -20.74 -6.55
CA TYR A 150 -10.70 -19.60 -6.24
C TYR A 150 -10.26 -18.39 -7.06
N ARG A 151 -11.23 -17.72 -7.66
CA ARG A 151 -11.06 -16.48 -8.42
C ARG A 151 -11.94 -15.45 -7.75
N GLY A 152 -11.30 -14.70 -6.86
CA GLY A 152 -11.97 -13.76 -5.99
C GLY A 152 -12.19 -12.40 -6.62
N VAL A 153 -12.50 -11.44 -5.76
CA VAL A 153 -12.75 -10.06 -6.13
C VAL A 153 -11.46 -9.39 -6.64
N THR A 154 -10.37 -9.55 -5.89
CA THR A 154 -9.07 -8.95 -6.18
C THR A 154 -8.02 -9.99 -6.57
N VAL A 155 -8.14 -11.23 -6.08
CA VAL A 155 -7.23 -12.33 -6.42
C VAL A 155 -7.70 -13.08 -7.70
N ARG A 156 -7.29 -12.57 -8.87
CA ARG A 156 -7.78 -13.06 -10.18
C ARG A 156 -6.97 -14.17 -10.86
N TYR A 157 -5.73 -14.43 -10.46
CA TYR A 157 -4.89 -15.44 -11.13
C TYR A 157 -4.23 -16.43 -10.17
N GLY A 158 -4.03 -16.03 -8.92
CA GLY A 158 -3.53 -16.87 -7.84
C GLY A 158 -2.39 -16.21 -7.08
N PHE A 159 -1.93 -16.90 -6.04
CA PHE A 159 -0.81 -16.44 -5.22
C PHE A 159 0.52 -16.92 -5.78
N ALA A 160 1.53 -16.07 -5.62
CA ALA A 160 2.93 -16.46 -5.72
C ALA A 160 3.32 -17.32 -4.51
N GLU A 161 4.49 -17.95 -4.57
CA GLU A 161 4.99 -18.81 -3.49
C GLU A 161 5.08 -18.07 -2.15
N ALA A 162 5.39 -16.77 -2.17
CA ALA A 162 5.52 -15.92 -0.99
C ALA A 162 4.20 -15.61 -0.25
N GLY A 163 3.05 -16.10 -0.72
CA GLY A 163 1.77 -15.88 -0.02
C GLY A 163 1.09 -14.54 -0.34
N GLU A 164 1.32 -14.02 -1.54
CA GLU A 164 0.79 -12.74 -2.04
C GLU A 164 0.34 -12.87 -3.50
N PRO A 165 -0.49 -11.95 -4.05
CA PRO A 165 -0.94 -12.03 -5.42
C PRO A 165 0.23 -11.98 -6.42
N ALA A 166 0.31 -12.95 -7.33
CA ALA A 166 1.32 -12.96 -8.40
C ALA A 166 1.06 -11.89 -9.48
N THR A 167 -0.19 -11.44 -9.55
CA THR A 167 -0.68 -10.41 -10.46
C THR A 167 -1.65 -9.52 -9.70
N THR A 168 -1.73 -8.27 -10.07
CA THR A 168 -2.70 -7.33 -9.50
C THR A 168 -3.08 -6.26 -10.52
N SER A 169 -3.98 -5.37 -10.13
CA SER A 169 -4.29 -4.14 -10.84
C SER A 169 -4.01 -2.94 -9.92
N TYR A 170 -3.36 -1.91 -10.47
CA TYR A 170 -3.26 -0.61 -9.83
C TYR A 170 -4.11 0.40 -10.59
N GLY A 171 -4.75 1.29 -9.85
CA GLY A 171 -5.41 2.46 -10.42
C GLY A 171 -4.43 3.62 -10.45
N THR A 172 -4.24 4.26 -11.60
CA THR A 172 -3.74 5.63 -11.66
C THR A 172 -4.94 6.55 -11.44
N VAL A 173 -4.91 7.34 -10.36
CA VAL A 173 -6.02 8.20 -9.96
C VAL A 173 -5.58 9.64 -9.80
N HIS A 174 -6.53 10.56 -10.01
CA HIS A 174 -6.27 11.99 -10.13
C HIS A 174 -7.22 12.77 -9.22
N PHE A 175 -6.72 13.76 -8.49
CA PHE A 175 -7.55 14.72 -7.80
C PHE A 175 -8.03 15.83 -8.75
N ASP A 176 -9.30 16.23 -8.60
CA ASP A 176 -9.91 17.35 -9.32
C ASP A 176 -9.77 18.68 -8.56
N SER A 177 -10.37 19.74 -9.12
CA SER A 177 -10.37 21.08 -8.52
C SER A 177 -11.10 21.18 -7.17
N ALA A 178 -11.95 20.21 -6.85
CA ALA A 178 -12.64 20.10 -5.56
C ALA A 178 -11.84 19.24 -4.56
N ASN A 179 -10.60 18.85 -4.90
CA ASN A 179 -9.79 17.89 -4.14
C ASN A 179 -10.54 16.56 -3.93
N GLN A 180 -11.30 16.09 -4.93
CA GLN A 180 -11.93 14.78 -4.94
C GLN A 180 -11.29 13.90 -6.02
N LEU A 181 -11.27 12.58 -5.82
CA LEU A 181 -10.79 11.67 -6.84
C LEU A 181 -11.76 11.65 -8.03
N ASP A 182 -11.23 11.93 -9.21
CA ASP A 182 -11.96 11.88 -10.47
C ASP A 182 -12.00 10.44 -11.00
N SER A 183 -13.09 9.73 -10.72
CA SER A 183 -13.30 8.37 -11.21
C SER A 183 -13.31 8.29 -12.74
N GLY A 184 -13.65 9.37 -13.44
CA GLY A 184 -13.64 9.42 -14.91
C GLY A 184 -12.24 9.45 -15.52
N LYS A 185 -11.21 9.73 -14.71
CA LYS A 185 -9.79 9.71 -15.10
C LYS A 185 -9.02 8.53 -14.53
N THR A 186 -9.70 7.60 -13.88
CA THR A 186 -9.04 6.41 -13.32
C THR A 186 -8.62 5.47 -14.43
N GLU A 187 -7.33 5.18 -14.53
CA GLU A 187 -6.78 4.17 -15.45
C GLU A 187 -6.40 2.92 -14.66
N TYR A 188 -6.84 1.75 -15.13
CA TYR A 188 -6.47 0.47 -14.52
C TYR A 188 -5.26 -0.14 -15.23
N LEU A 189 -4.20 -0.38 -14.47
CA LEU A 189 -2.94 -0.93 -14.92
C LEU A 189 -2.75 -2.32 -14.31
N GLY A 190 -2.92 -3.35 -15.13
CA GLY A 190 -2.54 -4.71 -14.78
C GLY A 190 -1.02 -4.83 -14.63
N THR A 191 -0.56 -5.46 -13.55
CA THR A 191 0.87 -5.68 -13.28
C THR A 191 1.09 -7.02 -12.57
N GLY A 192 2.36 -7.41 -12.46
CA GLY A 192 2.76 -8.77 -12.10
C GLY A 192 2.78 -9.69 -13.31
N ASN A 193 2.91 -11.00 -13.06
CA ASN A 193 3.11 -11.99 -14.11
C ASN A 193 2.46 -13.31 -13.70
N GLU A 194 1.57 -13.84 -14.54
CA GLU A 194 0.91 -15.13 -14.28
C GLU A 194 1.91 -16.30 -14.15
N ARG A 195 3.13 -16.17 -14.69
CA ARG A 195 4.20 -17.16 -14.52
C ARG A 195 4.78 -17.19 -13.11
N ASP A 196 4.55 -16.14 -12.32
CA ASP A 196 5.02 -16.04 -10.94
C ASP A 196 4.01 -16.67 -9.96
N VAL A 197 2.83 -17.10 -10.46
CA VAL A 197 1.89 -17.94 -9.72
C VAL A 197 2.63 -19.21 -9.29
N THR A 198 2.43 -19.61 -8.02
CA THR A 198 3.17 -20.73 -7.46
C THR A 198 3.02 -22.00 -8.29
N ALA A 199 4.17 -22.60 -8.64
CA ALA A 199 4.24 -23.92 -9.26
C ALA A 199 4.28 -25.04 -8.21
N GLN A 200 4.28 -24.71 -6.92
CA GLN A 200 4.26 -25.72 -5.86
C GLN A 200 2.99 -26.55 -5.99
N LYS A 201 3.16 -27.88 -6.02
CA LYS A 201 2.04 -28.81 -6.09
C LYS A 201 1.17 -28.63 -4.83
N PRO A 202 -0.12 -28.24 -4.99
CA PRO A 202 -1.02 -28.11 -3.86
C PRO A 202 -1.10 -29.41 -3.05
N PRO A 203 -1.19 -29.35 -1.71
CA PRO A 203 -1.57 -30.50 -0.91
C PRO A 203 -2.89 -31.10 -1.43
N ALA A 204 -3.03 -32.43 -1.35
CA ALA A 204 -4.26 -33.08 -1.75
C ALA A 204 -5.40 -32.63 -0.82
N PRO A 205 -6.55 -32.16 -1.34
CA PRO A 205 -7.67 -31.77 -0.50
C PRO A 205 -8.10 -32.92 0.39
N VAL A 206 -8.36 -32.62 1.65
CA VAL A 206 -8.97 -33.55 2.58
C VAL A 206 -10.48 -33.49 2.36
N LYS A 207 -11.11 -34.64 2.11
CA LYS A 207 -12.57 -34.74 2.13
C LYS A 207 -13.03 -34.61 3.59
N GLY A 208 -13.23 -33.37 4.03
CA GLY A 208 -13.57 -33.04 5.41
C GLY A 208 -14.98 -33.51 5.77
N GLY A 209 -15.11 -34.20 6.90
CA GLY A 209 -16.38 -34.30 7.63
C GLY A 209 -16.56 -33.09 8.55
N ALA A 210 -17.76 -32.91 9.10
CA ALA A 210 -18.00 -31.86 10.10
C ALA A 210 -17.07 -32.05 11.31
N THR A 211 -16.50 -30.95 11.82
CA THR A 211 -15.68 -30.97 13.05
C THR A 211 -16.38 -30.23 14.19
N ASP A 212 -15.97 -30.49 15.43
CA ASP A 212 -16.50 -29.77 16.60
C ASP A 212 -15.87 -28.39 16.79
N LYS A 213 -14.77 -28.08 16.09
CA LYS A 213 -14.04 -26.82 16.22
C LYS A 213 -14.59 -25.77 15.26
N GLN A 214 -14.81 -24.57 15.78
CA GLN A 214 -15.21 -23.40 15.01
C GLN A 214 -13.98 -22.64 14.52
N LEU A 215 -13.97 -22.23 13.24
CA LEU A 215 -12.97 -21.29 12.72
C LEU A 215 -13.28 -19.88 13.24
N ILE A 216 -12.29 -19.25 13.87
CA ILE A 216 -12.35 -17.92 14.49
C ILE A 216 -11.33 -17.00 13.81
N PHE A 217 -11.86 -15.96 13.19
CA PHE A 217 -11.13 -14.83 12.63
C PHE A 217 -10.98 -13.73 13.68
N GLY A 218 -9.81 -13.12 13.75
CA GLY A 218 -9.54 -11.92 14.55
C GLY A 218 -9.27 -10.72 13.66
N GLY A 219 -9.98 -9.62 13.88
CA GLY A 219 -9.66 -8.34 13.25
C GLY A 219 -8.38 -7.75 13.83
N LEU A 220 -7.49 -7.29 12.97
CA LEU A 220 -6.32 -6.51 13.35
C LEU A 220 -6.28 -5.28 12.43
N LEU A 221 -7.41 -4.60 12.27
CA LEU A 221 -7.53 -3.48 11.32
C LEU A 221 -7.12 -2.16 12.01
N PRO A 222 -6.62 -1.16 11.28
CA PRO A 222 -6.26 0.14 11.84
C PRO A 222 -7.51 0.96 12.14
N LYS A 223 -8.23 0.67 13.23
CA LYS A 223 -9.46 1.38 13.60
C LYS A 223 -9.16 2.76 14.18
N THR A 224 -7.95 2.94 14.72
CA THR A 224 -7.39 4.23 15.13
C THR A 224 -6.02 4.49 14.49
N GLY A 225 -5.48 5.70 14.68
CA GLY A 225 -4.17 6.08 14.12
C GLY A 225 -4.26 6.60 12.69
N ALA A 226 -3.11 6.79 12.05
CA ALA A 226 -3.00 7.48 10.76
C ALA A 226 -3.71 6.76 9.59
N LEU A 227 -3.96 5.45 9.71
CA LEU A 227 -4.70 4.64 8.73
C LEU A 227 -6.18 4.41 9.09
N ALA A 228 -6.73 5.11 10.09
CA ALA A 228 -8.13 4.92 10.53
C ALA A 228 -9.17 5.00 9.39
N TYR A 229 -8.90 5.81 8.37
CA TYR A 229 -9.77 6.01 7.22
C TYR A 229 -9.93 4.78 6.31
N THR A 230 -9.00 3.82 6.35
CA THR A 230 -9.06 2.58 5.55
C THR A 230 -9.94 1.51 6.19
N THR A 231 -10.19 1.60 7.50
CA THR A 231 -10.97 0.58 8.23
C THR A 231 -12.42 0.44 7.74
N PRO A 232 -13.20 1.52 7.51
CA PRO A 232 -14.59 1.37 7.09
C PRO A 232 -14.79 0.46 5.87
N PRO A 233 -14.05 0.60 4.76
CA PRO A 233 -14.14 -0.35 3.64
C PRO A 233 -13.64 -1.75 3.97
N MET A 234 -12.48 -1.90 4.62
CA MET A 234 -11.92 -3.22 4.96
C MET A 234 -12.85 -4.02 5.87
N GLU A 235 -13.41 -3.39 6.89
CA GLU A 235 -14.36 -4.01 7.82
C GLU A 235 -15.63 -4.44 7.08
N ALA A 236 -16.14 -3.62 6.15
CA ALA A 236 -17.29 -3.99 5.33
C ALA A 236 -17.00 -5.22 4.46
N GLY A 237 -15.83 -5.29 3.84
CA GLY A 237 -15.37 -6.45 3.06
C GLY A 237 -15.25 -7.72 3.89
N ALA A 238 -14.56 -7.64 5.03
CA ALA A 238 -14.38 -8.79 5.93
C ALA A 238 -15.72 -9.30 6.46
N LEU A 239 -16.59 -8.41 6.96
CA LEU A 239 -17.89 -8.80 7.50
C LEU A 239 -18.85 -9.34 6.43
N LEU A 240 -18.78 -8.83 5.20
CA LEU A 240 -19.52 -9.39 4.07
C LEU A 240 -19.08 -10.84 3.80
N ALA A 241 -17.77 -11.10 3.74
CA ALA A 241 -17.24 -12.45 3.55
C ALA A 241 -17.67 -13.40 4.66
N ILE A 242 -17.57 -12.99 5.94
CA ILE A 242 -18.03 -13.78 7.08
C ILE A 242 -19.52 -14.13 6.94
N SER A 243 -20.36 -13.16 6.60
CA SER A 243 -21.80 -13.36 6.40
C SER A 243 -22.07 -14.37 5.28
N GLU A 244 -21.40 -14.25 4.15
CA GLU A 244 -21.62 -15.12 3.00
C GLU A 244 -21.07 -16.55 3.18
N VAL A 245 -19.92 -16.70 3.86
CA VAL A 245 -19.41 -18.01 4.29
C VAL A 245 -20.43 -18.70 5.20
N ASN A 246 -20.98 -18.00 6.18
CA ASN A 246 -21.97 -18.56 7.09
C ASN A 246 -23.29 -18.89 6.37
N ALA A 247 -23.75 -18.04 5.47
CA ALA A 247 -24.94 -18.29 4.65
C ALA A 247 -24.76 -19.50 3.70
N ALA A 248 -23.51 -19.81 3.32
CA ALA A 248 -23.18 -20.97 2.50
C ALA A 248 -23.05 -22.29 3.29
N GLY A 249 -23.27 -22.29 4.61
CA GLY A 249 -23.15 -23.48 5.46
C GLY A 249 -21.95 -23.45 6.42
N GLY A 250 -21.11 -22.42 6.33
CA GLY A 250 -19.92 -22.25 7.16
C GLY A 250 -18.73 -23.07 6.67
N VAL A 251 -17.81 -23.37 7.59
CA VAL A 251 -16.59 -24.15 7.35
C VAL A 251 -16.63 -25.37 8.24
N LEU A 252 -16.39 -26.55 7.65
CA LEU A 252 -16.41 -27.84 8.34
C LEU A 252 -17.73 -28.07 9.11
N GLY A 253 -18.84 -27.64 8.53
CA GLY A 253 -20.19 -27.75 9.10
C GLY A 253 -20.48 -26.82 10.28
N LYS A 254 -19.63 -25.81 10.53
CA LYS A 254 -19.81 -24.81 11.60
C LYS A 254 -19.79 -23.40 11.02
N PRO A 255 -20.63 -22.48 11.52
CA PRO A 255 -20.48 -21.07 11.16
C PRO A 255 -19.11 -20.56 11.65
N VAL A 256 -18.45 -19.71 10.89
CA VAL A 256 -17.23 -19.01 11.28
C VAL A 256 -17.56 -17.83 12.20
N LYS A 257 -16.63 -17.46 13.08
CA LYS A 257 -16.77 -16.37 14.05
C LYS A 257 -15.77 -15.25 13.74
N TRP A 258 -16.21 -14.00 13.94
CA TRP A 258 -15.36 -12.81 13.93
C TRP A 258 -15.18 -12.29 15.35
N ILE A 259 -13.95 -11.98 15.74
CA ILE A 259 -13.61 -11.22 16.95
C ILE A 259 -12.91 -9.96 16.47
N ASP A 260 -13.54 -8.82 16.69
CA ASP A 260 -13.01 -7.54 16.23
C ASP A 260 -11.74 -7.12 17.00
N GLY A 261 -10.87 -6.34 16.36
CA GLY A 261 -9.66 -5.85 16.99
C GLY A 261 -8.97 -4.75 16.19
N ASP A 262 -8.22 -3.93 16.91
CA ASP A 262 -7.62 -2.69 16.43
C ASP A 262 -6.09 -2.75 16.53
N ASP A 263 -5.39 -2.46 15.43
CA ASP A 263 -3.93 -2.34 15.43
C ASP A 263 -3.44 -0.92 15.77
N GLY A 264 -4.34 0.07 15.69
CA GLY A 264 -4.11 1.49 15.95
C GLY A 264 -3.04 2.17 15.11
N THR A 265 -2.69 1.60 13.95
CA THR A 265 -1.49 1.96 13.18
C THR A 265 -0.22 1.91 14.06
N SER A 266 -0.23 1.07 15.11
CA SER A 266 0.77 1.06 16.19
C SER A 266 1.27 -0.36 16.46
N PRO A 267 2.60 -0.60 16.36
CA PRO A 267 3.21 -1.85 16.79
C PRO A 267 2.82 -2.27 18.22
N THR A 268 2.74 -1.30 19.14
CA THR A 268 2.44 -1.57 20.55
C THR A 268 1.02 -2.10 20.72
N LYS A 269 0.06 -1.43 20.09
CA LYS A 269 -1.35 -1.81 20.17
C LYS A 269 -1.64 -3.10 19.40
N ALA A 270 -1.04 -3.26 18.22
CA ALA A 270 -1.16 -4.50 17.44
C ALA A 270 -0.73 -5.73 18.25
N LYS A 271 0.41 -5.67 18.96
CA LYS A 271 0.89 -6.76 19.81
C LYS A 271 -0.08 -7.12 20.94
N ALA A 272 -0.64 -6.10 21.60
CA ALA A 272 -1.64 -6.30 22.65
C ALA A 272 -2.93 -6.95 22.09
N THR A 273 -3.37 -6.53 20.90
CA THR A 273 -4.53 -7.11 20.21
C THR A 273 -4.27 -8.55 19.80
N ILE A 274 -3.07 -8.87 19.28
CA ILE A 274 -2.64 -10.23 18.95
C ILE A 274 -2.67 -11.14 20.18
N GLU A 275 -2.17 -10.67 21.34
CA GLU A 275 -2.21 -11.44 22.59
C GLU A 275 -3.65 -11.69 23.06
N SER A 276 -4.52 -10.69 22.98
CA SER A 276 -5.95 -10.86 23.27
C SER A 276 -6.62 -11.86 22.33
N HIS A 277 -6.29 -11.84 21.04
CA HIS A 277 -6.81 -12.78 20.04
C HIS A 277 -6.33 -14.20 20.29
N HIS A 278 -5.05 -14.38 20.66
CA HIS A 278 -4.53 -15.67 21.08
C HIS A 278 -5.30 -16.23 22.28
N ALA A 279 -5.53 -15.41 23.32
CA ALA A 279 -6.31 -15.81 24.49
C ALA A 279 -7.77 -16.16 24.14
N ALA A 280 -8.34 -15.53 23.11
CA ALA A 280 -9.67 -15.82 22.58
C ALA A 280 -9.72 -17.01 21.62
N GLY A 281 -8.58 -17.66 21.33
CA GLY A 281 -8.48 -18.80 20.46
C GLY A 281 -8.61 -18.47 18.97
N VAL A 282 -8.30 -17.25 18.55
CA VAL A 282 -8.27 -16.87 17.12
C VAL A 282 -7.23 -17.70 16.37
N GLN A 283 -7.57 -18.07 15.13
CA GLN A 283 -6.67 -18.86 14.27
C GLN A 283 -6.09 -18.05 13.11
N VAL A 284 -6.89 -17.10 12.58
CA VAL A 284 -6.49 -16.24 11.46
C VAL A 284 -6.75 -14.78 11.83
N LEU A 285 -5.70 -13.98 11.80
CA LEU A 285 -5.76 -12.52 11.94
C LEU A 285 -5.93 -11.90 10.55
N ILE A 286 -6.89 -10.97 10.41
CA ILE A 286 -7.08 -10.16 9.21
C ILE A 286 -6.53 -8.76 9.49
N GLY A 287 -5.38 -8.45 8.88
CA GLY A 287 -4.54 -7.28 9.20
C GLY A 287 -3.08 -7.69 9.47
N PRO A 288 -2.21 -6.78 9.96
CA PRO A 288 -2.44 -5.36 10.24
C PRO A 288 -2.44 -4.47 9.00
N GLY A 289 -2.85 -3.22 9.17
CA GLY A 289 -2.90 -2.18 8.15
C GLY A 289 -1.51 -1.80 7.63
N ALA A 290 -0.69 -1.20 8.49
CA ALA A 290 0.62 -0.66 8.09
C ALA A 290 1.71 -1.74 7.98
N SER A 291 2.60 -1.60 6.98
CA SER A 291 3.74 -2.50 6.79
C SER A 291 4.71 -2.52 7.96
N GLY A 292 4.99 -1.36 8.57
CA GLY A 292 5.83 -1.27 9.77
C GLY A 292 5.22 -1.99 10.97
N VAL A 293 3.89 -1.92 11.13
CA VAL A 293 3.15 -2.63 12.19
C VAL A 293 3.20 -4.14 11.96
N ALA A 294 3.05 -4.59 10.70
CA ALA A 294 3.18 -6.00 10.33
C ALA A 294 4.56 -6.55 10.69
N LEU A 295 5.64 -5.94 10.21
CA LEU A 295 7.01 -6.37 10.50
C LEU A 295 7.31 -6.39 12.01
N ALA A 296 6.78 -5.43 12.76
CA ALA A 296 7.01 -5.34 14.19
C ALA A 296 6.21 -6.36 15.02
N SER A 297 5.05 -6.82 14.53
CA SER A 297 4.10 -7.67 15.27
C SER A 297 4.02 -9.12 14.74
N LEU A 298 4.57 -9.39 13.57
CA LEU A 298 4.73 -10.73 12.99
C LEU A 298 5.36 -11.74 13.94
N PRO A 299 6.44 -11.42 14.68
CA PRO A 299 7.03 -12.35 15.66
C PRO A 299 6.04 -12.85 16.70
N ASP A 300 5.11 -12.01 17.14
CA ASP A 300 4.07 -12.37 18.12
C ASP A 300 3.03 -13.32 17.51
N SER A 301 2.59 -13.07 16.27
CA SER A 301 1.68 -13.99 15.55
C SER A 301 2.33 -15.37 15.37
N ILE A 302 3.61 -15.40 14.98
CA ILE A 302 4.39 -16.63 14.80
C ILE A 302 4.55 -17.37 16.13
N LYS A 303 4.85 -16.65 17.21
CA LYS A 303 4.98 -17.19 18.57
C LYS A 303 3.68 -17.88 19.02
N TYR A 304 2.53 -17.27 18.75
CA TYR A 304 1.22 -17.82 19.10
C TYR A 304 0.69 -18.82 18.07
N GLY A 305 1.41 -19.01 16.96
CA GLY A 305 1.04 -19.93 15.90
C GLY A 305 -0.23 -19.53 15.16
N MET A 306 -0.56 -18.23 15.07
CA MET A 306 -1.69 -17.71 14.30
C MET A 306 -1.26 -17.34 12.89
N VAL A 307 -2.16 -17.52 11.91
CA VAL A 307 -1.96 -16.97 10.57
C VAL A 307 -2.20 -15.47 10.61
N MET A 308 -1.30 -14.68 10.04
CA MET A 308 -1.51 -13.25 9.79
C MET A 308 -1.74 -13.04 8.30
N PHE A 309 -2.93 -12.58 7.93
CA PHE A 309 -3.33 -12.36 6.54
C PHE A 309 -3.78 -10.92 6.33
N SER A 310 -2.88 -10.06 5.82
CA SER A 310 -3.19 -8.63 5.69
C SER A 310 -3.86 -8.29 4.36
N PRO A 311 -4.91 -7.46 4.37
CA PRO A 311 -5.47 -6.89 3.16
C PRO A 311 -4.84 -5.56 2.73
N CYS A 312 -3.86 -5.02 3.47
CA CYS A 312 -3.48 -3.60 3.36
C CYS A 312 -1.97 -3.36 3.20
N ASN A 313 -1.10 -4.19 3.79
CA ASN A 313 0.33 -3.87 3.83
C ASN A 313 1.10 -4.27 2.56
N THR A 314 1.93 -3.38 2.05
CA THR A 314 2.49 -3.49 0.70
C THR A 314 4.02 -3.54 0.64
N SER A 315 4.74 -3.28 1.74
CA SER A 315 6.21 -3.22 1.72
C SER A 315 6.84 -4.51 1.17
N PRO A 316 7.89 -4.42 0.33
CA PRO A 316 8.59 -5.59 -0.20
C PRO A 316 9.33 -6.38 0.87
N ASP A 317 9.65 -5.77 2.03
CA ASP A 317 10.34 -6.45 3.13
C ASP A 317 9.48 -7.56 3.77
N LEU A 318 8.17 -7.57 3.49
CA LEU A 318 7.25 -8.63 3.90
C LEU A 318 7.33 -9.85 2.97
N THR A 319 7.72 -9.67 1.72
CA THR A 319 7.92 -10.77 0.76
C THR A 319 9.16 -11.57 1.19
N GLY A 320 8.97 -12.86 1.48
CA GLY A 320 10.08 -13.75 1.88
C GLY A 320 10.59 -13.54 3.30
N TYR A 321 9.84 -12.81 4.15
CA TYR A 321 10.10 -12.77 5.59
C TYR A 321 10.08 -14.20 6.17
N GLU A 322 10.96 -14.50 7.13
CA GLU A 322 10.98 -15.80 7.81
C GLU A 322 9.78 -15.92 8.77
N ASP A 323 8.64 -16.29 8.19
CA ASP A 323 7.31 -16.27 8.81
C ASP A 323 6.83 -17.66 9.27
N LYS A 324 7.64 -18.69 9.05
CA LYS A 324 7.27 -20.11 9.22
C LYS A 324 6.02 -20.52 8.41
N GLY A 325 5.79 -19.85 7.29
CA GLY A 325 4.63 -20.02 6.42
C GLY A 325 3.32 -19.51 7.01
N LEU A 326 3.35 -18.60 8.00
CA LEU A 326 2.16 -18.09 8.69
C LEU A 326 1.74 -16.69 8.24
N TYR A 327 2.44 -16.08 7.27
CA TYR A 327 2.14 -14.75 6.80
C TYR A 327 1.67 -14.75 5.34
N PHE A 328 0.62 -13.99 5.08
CA PHE A 328 0.03 -13.82 3.76
C PHE A 328 -0.47 -12.39 3.60
N ARG A 329 -0.66 -11.94 2.36
CA ARG A 329 -1.37 -10.70 2.07
C ARG A 329 -2.18 -10.77 0.78
N THR A 330 -3.33 -10.11 0.75
CA THR A 330 -4.11 -9.89 -0.48
C THR A 330 -3.78 -8.56 -1.13
N ALA A 331 -3.18 -7.61 -0.38
CA ALA A 331 -2.56 -6.43 -0.97
C ALA A 331 -1.33 -6.84 -1.80
N PRO A 332 -1.11 -6.23 -2.97
CA PRO A 332 0.07 -6.47 -3.77
C PRO A 332 1.32 -5.78 -3.20
N SER A 333 2.49 -6.32 -3.54
CA SER A 333 3.79 -5.73 -3.16
C SER A 333 4.07 -4.40 -3.85
N ASP A 334 4.62 -3.43 -3.11
CA ASP A 334 5.08 -2.11 -3.58
C ASP A 334 6.11 -2.20 -4.71
N VAL A 335 6.77 -3.36 -4.92
CA VAL A 335 7.61 -3.56 -6.13
C VAL A 335 6.80 -3.29 -7.39
N LEU A 336 5.54 -3.73 -7.41
CA LEU A 336 4.64 -3.54 -8.54
C LEU A 336 4.13 -2.10 -8.62
N GLN A 337 3.84 -1.48 -7.48
CA GLN A 337 3.39 -0.08 -7.41
C GLN A 337 4.49 0.91 -7.80
N ALA A 338 5.71 0.69 -7.33
CA ALA A 338 6.87 1.53 -7.65
C ALA A 338 7.08 1.63 -9.15
N ARG A 339 6.93 0.52 -9.87
CA ARG A 339 7.01 0.49 -11.34
C ARG A 339 5.87 1.26 -11.98
N ALA A 340 4.63 1.05 -11.53
CA ALA A 340 3.47 1.77 -12.07
C ALA A 340 3.57 3.28 -11.83
N LEU A 341 4.00 3.68 -10.63
CA LEU A 341 4.15 5.08 -10.26
C LEU A 341 5.29 5.76 -11.02
N ALA A 342 6.44 5.09 -11.16
CA ALA A 342 7.52 5.59 -12.00
C ALA A 342 7.08 5.77 -13.46
N ASP A 343 6.29 4.85 -14.02
CA ASP A 343 5.75 4.99 -15.38
C ASP A 343 4.83 6.21 -15.52
N VAL A 344 3.94 6.47 -14.55
CA VAL A 344 3.10 7.68 -14.51
C VAL A 344 3.97 8.95 -14.50
N MET A 345 4.99 8.99 -13.64
CA MET A 345 5.92 10.12 -13.53
C MET A 345 6.72 10.34 -14.81
N LEU A 346 7.17 9.28 -15.48
CA LEU A 346 7.94 9.36 -16.72
C LEU A 346 7.10 9.79 -17.91
N ARG A 347 5.81 9.41 -17.98
CA ARG A 347 4.88 9.89 -19.02
C ARG A 347 4.69 11.41 -18.98
N ASP A 348 4.83 12.03 -17.82
CA ASP A 348 4.79 13.48 -17.64
C ASP A 348 6.14 14.17 -17.93
N GLY A 349 7.19 13.39 -18.25
CA GLY A 349 8.49 13.90 -18.68
C GLY A 349 9.44 14.32 -17.56
N LEU A 350 9.20 13.87 -16.32
CA LEU A 350 10.00 14.24 -15.14
C LEU A 350 11.48 13.84 -15.30
N GLN A 351 12.38 14.74 -14.90
CA GLN A 351 13.83 14.50 -14.86
C GLN A 351 14.46 14.86 -13.51
N LYS A 352 13.86 15.79 -12.75
CA LYS A 352 14.28 16.21 -11.40
C LYS A 352 13.14 16.00 -10.42
N ILE A 353 13.34 15.13 -9.43
CA ILE A 353 12.27 14.61 -8.59
C ILE A 353 12.65 14.78 -7.12
N ALA A 354 11.72 15.31 -6.33
CA ALA A 354 11.80 15.26 -4.88
C ALA A 354 10.83 14.21 -4.36
N ILE A 355 11.30 13.31 -3.49
CA ILE A 355 10.46 12.35 -2.77
C ILE A 355 10.41 12.78 -1.32
N VAL A 356 9.22 13.07 -0.80
CA VAL A 356 8.98 13.38 0.62
C VAL A 356 8.24 12.21 1.24
N THR A 357 8.87 11.47 2.14
CA THR A 357 8.35 10.20 2.66
C THR A 357 8.41 10.12 4.19
N HIS A 358 7.48 9.44 4.84
CA HIS A 358 7.60 9.18 6.27
C HIS A 358 8.67 8.13 6.59
N SER A 359 9.04 8.02 7.87
CA SER A 359 10.18 7.23 8.31
C SER A 359 9.96 5.71 8.43
N ASP A 360 8.76 5.18 8.17
CA ASP A 360 8.46 3.75 8.34
C ASP A 360 8.95 2.87 7.18
N ASN A 361 8.76 1.55 7.28
CA ASN A 361 9.16 0.58 6.26
C ASN A 361 8.33 0.67 4.96
N TYR A 362 7.08 1.14 5.00
CA TYR A 362 6.30 1.37 3.79
C TYR A 362 6.90 2.56 3.02
N GLY A 363 7.00 3.73 3.65
CA GLY A 363 7.46 4.92 2.96
C GLY A 363 8.90 4.82 2.46
N LYS A 364 9.82 4.23 3.24
CA LYS A 364 11.21 4.04 2.82
C LYS A 364 11.34 3.09 1.64
N LYS A 365 10.68 1.93 1.70
CA LYS A 365 10.85 0.89 0.67
C LYS A 365 10.15 1.25 -0.63
N LEU A 366 9.02 1.95 -0.57
CA LEU A 366 8.38 2.47 -1.76
C LEU A 366 9.22 3.60 -2.40
N ALA A 367 9.79 4.52 -1.61
CA ALA A 367 10.72 5.54 -2.11
C ALA A 367 11.96 4.94 -2.80
N GLU A 368 12.59 3.94 -2.17
CA GLU A 368 13.72 3.19 -2.73
C GLU A 368 13.33 2.49 -4.05
N GLY A 369 12.15 1.85 -4.08
CA GLY A 369 11.62 1.17 -5.26
C GLY A 369 11.37 2.12 -6.43
N VAL A 370 10.71 3.26 -6.17
CA VAL A 370 10.43 4.27 -7.20
C VAL A 370 11.73 4.85 -7.74
N THR A 371 12.68 5.20 -6.86
CA THR A 371 14.01 5.69 -7.26
C THR A 371 14.71 4.69 -8.18
N LYS A 372 14.68 3.40 -7.84
CA LYS A 372 15.27 2.33 -8.65
C LYS A 372 14.65 2.23 -10.03
N GLU A 373 13.31 2.28 -10.15
CA GLU A 373 12.65 2.20 -11.46
C GLU A 373 12.87 3.46 -12.31
N LEU A 374 12.91 4.65 -11.70
CA LEU A 374 13.25 5.90 -12.39
C LEU A 374 14.69 5.88 -12.93
N VAL A 375 15.66 5.45 -12.12
CA VAL A 375 17.07 5.35 -12.53
C VAL A 375 17.25 4.33 -13.65
N LYS A 376 16.58 3.18 -13.54
CA LYS A 376 16.55 2.16 -14.59
C LYS A 376 15.95 2.66 -15.90
N ALA A 377 15.02 3.62 -15.85
CA ALA A 377 14.44 4.28 -17.01
C ALA A 377 15.29 5.44 -17.56
N GLY A 378 16.43 5.76 -16.93
CA GLY A 378 17.40 6.74 -17.42
C GLY A 378 17.39 8.09 -16.69
N VAL A 379 16.56 8.27 -15.65
CA VAL A 379 16.65 9.45 -14.78
C VAL A 379 17.95 9.39 -13.98
N SER A 380 18.67 10.50 -13.87
CA SER A 380 19.91 10.54 -13.10
C SER A 380 19.62 10.33 -11.61
N GLU A 381 20.36 9.43 -10.95
CA GLU A 381 20.19 9.16 -9.51
C GLU A 381 20.34 10.43 -8.65
N VAL A 382 21.28 11.31 -8.98
CA VAL A 382 21.47 12.59 -8.26
C VAL A 382 20.33 13.59 -8.47
N ALA A 383 19.47 13.35 -9.46
CA ALA A 383 18.28 14.16 -9.72
C ALA A 383 17.05 13.68 -8.95
N VAL A 384 17.13 12.53 -8.25
CA VAL A 384 16.08 12.03 -7.36
C VAL A 384 16.52 12.23 -5.92
N GLN A 385 15.94 13.21 -5.23
CA GLN A 385 16.29 13.53 -3.84
C GLN A 385 15.19 13.07 -2.88
N THR A 386 15.55 12.28 -1.86
CA THR A 386 14.61 11.78 -0.86
C THR A 386 14.76 12.53 0.46
N TYR A 387 13.64 12.99 1.01
CA TYR A 387 13.52 13.69 2.29
C TYR A 387 12.61 12.87 3.19
N VAL A 388 13.06 12.58 4.41
CA VAL A 388 12.36 11.70 5.34
C VAL A 388 11.92 12.47 6.57
N TYR A 389 10.63 12.47 6.88
CA TYR A 389 10.10 13.02 8.14
C TYR A 389 9.75 11.91 9.12
N GLN A 390 9.85 12.21 10.42
CA GLN A 390 9.62 11.25 11.48
C GLN A 390 8.14 11.16 11.86
N ILE A 391 7.68 9.95 12.13
CA ILE A 391 6.33 9.68 12.65
C ILE A 391 6.35 9.09 14.07
N THR A 392 5.25 9.23 14.79
CA THR A 392 4.97 8.61 16.08
C THR A 392 4.65 7.13 15.91
N ASP A 393 4.50 6.41 17.03
CA ASP A 393 4.08 5.01 17.01
C ASP A 393 2.71 4.82 16.35
N GLY A 394 1.82 5.83 16.40
CA GLY A 394 0.49 5.81 15.77
C GLY A 394 0.46 6.33 14.33
N GLY A 395 1.63 6.63 13.74
CA GLY A 395 1.76 7.09 12.37
C GLY A 395 1.57 8.60 12.15
N GLU A 396 1.48 9.40 13.23
CA GLU A 396 1.32 10.86 13.13
C GLU A 396 2.69 11.54 12.95
N VAL A 397 2.75 12.74 12.38
CA VAL A 397 4.00 13.51 12.28
C VAL A 397 4.55 13.81 13.69
N LYS A 398 5.83 13.49 13.93
CA LYS A 398 6.46 13.64 15.24
C LYS A 398 6.84 15.08 15.57
N ASP A 399 7.24 15.85 14.55
CA ASP A 399 7.59 17.28 14.66
C ASP A 399 7.08 18.02 13.42
N GLU A 400 5.99 18.77 13.54
CA GLU A 400 5.43 19.59 12.45
C GLU A 400 6.45 20.62 11.90
N GLY A 401 7.40 21.07 12.73
CA GLY A 401 8.48 21.95 12.29
C GLY A 401 9.45 21.27 11.32
N GLU A 402 9.52 19.93 11.33
CA GLU A 402 10.33 19.15 10.39
C GLU A 402 9.80 19.27 8.96
N LEU A 403 8.47 19.23 8.78
CA LEU A 403 7.85 19.35 7.47
C LEU A 403 8.12 20.71 6.83
N ALA A 404 8.08 21.79 7.62
CA ALA A 404 8.45 23.13 7.15
C ALA A 404 9.94 23.21 6.76
N ARG A 405 10.83 22.56 7.51
CA ARG A 405 12.27 22.49 7.15
C ARG A 405 12.49 21.71 5.86
N ILE A 406 11.81 20.58 5.68
CA ILE A 406 11.85 19.79 4.44
C ILE A 406 11.33 20.62 3.27
N ALA A 407 10.19 21.30 3.42
CA ALA A 407 9.64 22.16 2.37
C ALA A 407 10.62 23.26 1.95
N ASN A 408 11.28 23.92 2.91
CA ASN A 408 12.32 24.92 2.65
C ASN A 408 13.59 24.36 2.01
N GLN A 409 13.83 23.05 2.08
CA GLN A 409 14.89 22.38 1.33
C GLN A 409 14.44 21.99 -0.07
N VAL A 410 13.19 21.54 -0.23
CA VAL A 410 12.64 21.07 -1.52
C VAL A 410 12.40 22.22 -2.49
N VAL A 411 11.73 23.29 -2.05
CA VAL A 411 11.27 24.38 -2.95
C VAL A 411 12.42 25.03 -3.74
N PRO A 412 13.57 25.38 -3.13
CA PRO A 412 14.70 25.98 -3.86
C PRO A 412 15.31 25.05 -4.90
N THR A 413 15.07 23.74 -4.82
CA THR A 413 15.56 22.80 -5.83
C THR A 413 14.74 22.86 -7.12
N GLN A 414 13.56 23.50 -7.16
CA GLN A 414 12.70 23.56 -8.35
C GLN A 414 12.52 22.18 -9.03
N PRO A 415 12.00 21.16 -8.33
CA PRO A 415 11.81 19.83 -8.92
C PRO A 415 10.71 19.86 -9.99
N ASP A 416 10.84 19.03 -11.03
CA ASP A 416 9.78 18.82 -12.03
C ASP A 416 8.56 18.13 -11.41
N GLY A 417 8.78 17.34 -10.36
CA GLY A 417 7.70 16.74 -9.58
C GLY A 417 8.10 16.41 -8.16
N VAL A 418 7.10 16.45 -7.27
CA VAL A 418 7.20 16.04 -5.87
C VAL A 418 6.33 14.81 -5.66
N LEU A 419 6.94 13.69 -5.28
CA LEU A 419 6.24 12.51 -4.81
C LEU A 419 6.11 12.55 -3.29
N VAL A 420 4.89 12.51 -2.77
CA VAL A 420 4.60 12.47 -1.34
C VAL A 420 4.15 11.06 -0.96
N ILE A 421 4.89 10.40 -0.07
CA ILE A 421 4.60 9.06 0.43
C ILE A 421 4.31 9.13 1.94
N GLY A 422 3.15 8.61 2.32
CA GLY A 422 2.72 8.54 3.72
C GLY A 422 1.22 8.28 3.78
N TYR A 423 0.63 8.39 4.97
CA TYR A 423 -0.82 8.23 5.13
C TYR A 423 -1.52 9.59 5.18
N SER A 424 -2.53 9.75 6.05
CA SER A 424 -3.26 11.00 6.22
C SER A 424 -2.39 12.16 6.73
N GLU A 425 -1.35 11.86 7.51
CA GLU A 425 -0.39 12.82 8.05
C GLU A 425 0.43 13.51 6.95
N SER A 426 0.61 12.84 5.81
CA SER A 426 1.37 13.39 4.68
C SER A 426 0.74 14.63 4.06
N ALA A 427 -0.53 14.93 4.38
CA ALA A 427 -1.17 16.20 4.04
C ALA A 427 -0.39 17.40 4.62
N GLY A 428 0.26 17.24 5.77
CA GLY A 428 1.13 18.25 6.36
C GLY A 428 2.31 18.61 5.44
N ALA A 429 2.89 17.62 4.75
CA ALA A 429 4.01 17.84 3.83
C ALA A 429 3.57 18.69 2.62
N ILE A 430 2.41 18.38 2.03
CA ILE A 430 1.84 19.15 0.92
C ILE A 430 1.53 20.59 1.37
N LYS A 431 0.93 20.75 2.55
CA LYS A 431 0.64 22.07 3.14
C LYS A 431 1.92 22.87 3.40
N ALA A 432 2.97 22.22 3.89
CA ALA A 432 4.26 22.85 4.14
C ALA A 432 4.93 23.30 2.83
N LEU A 433 4.88 22.49 1.77
CA LEU A 433 5.37 22.85 0.43
C LEU A 433 4.64 24.09 -0.11
N ALA A 434 3.31 24.10 -0.03
CA ALA A 434 2.51 25.25 -0.45
C ALA A 434 2.83 26.52 0.36
N ALA A 435 2.96 26.39 1.68
CA ALA A 435 3.33 27.50 2.56
C ALA A 435 4.75 28.03 2.30
N ALA A 436 5.67 27.17 1.87
CA ALA A 436 7.02 27.54 1.46
C ALA A 436 7.10 28.14 0.03
N GLY A 437 5.96 28.28 -0.66
CA GLY A 437 5.88 28.90 -1.99
C GLY A 437 6.19 27.94 -3.15
N ALA A 438 5.96 26.63 -2.98
CA ALA A 438 6.06 25.69 -4.10
C ALA A 438 5.08 26.07 -5.23
N SER A 439 5.60 26.32 -6.43
CA SER A 439 4.78 26.41 -7.64
C SER A 439 4.29 25.01 -8.01
N ILE A 440 3.00 24.72 -7.83
CA ILE A 440 2.37 23.44 -8.18
C ILE A 440 1.70 23.56 -9.54
N ARG A 441 1.94 22.58 -10.40
CA ARG A 441 1.30 22.47 -11.71
C ARG A 441 -0.04 21.74 -11.58
N HIS A 442 -1.09 22.38 -12.08
CA HIS A 442 -2.49 21.93 -11.99
C HIS A 442 -3.06 21.43 -13.31
#